data_AF-A0A0A1VUW3-F1
#
_entry.id   AF-A0A0A1VUW3-F1
#
_cell.length_a   1.000
_cell.length_b   1.000
_cell.length_c   1.000
_cell.angle_alpha   90.00
_cell.angle_beta   90.00
_cell.angle_gamma   90.00
#
_symmetry.space_group_name_H-M   'P 1'
#
loop_
_entity.id
_entity.type
_entity.pdbx_description
1 polymer ?
#
loop_
_entity_poly.entity_id
_entity_poly.type
_entity_poly.pdbx_seq_one_letter_code
_entity_poly.pdbx_strand_id
1 'polypeptide(L)'
;MKRTYPTDYNHALRLNAKSSKTYSNRGAVYNDLKEYLKAINDCNKAINLDPKLSGAYFHRGLAYAKLGNPQKALADYNKAINLNPYDADAYLQRG
;
A
#
# COMPACT_ATOMS: atom_id res chain seq x y z
N MET A 1 30.84 -4.73 -33.24
CA MET A 1 30.04 -5.72 -32.47
C MET A 1 30.83 -6.00 -31.19
N LYS A 2 30.36 -5.84 -29.96
CA LYS A 2 29.04 -6.16 -29.38
C LYS A 2 28.76 -5.15 -28.25
N ARG A 3 27.56 -4.53 -28.25
CA ARG A 3 27.02 -3.84 -27.07
C ARG A 3 26.57 -4.93 -26.09
N THR A 4 27.23 -5.05 -24.95
CA THR A 4 26.80 -5.95 -23.87
C THR A 4 26.32 -5.12 -22.69
N TYR A 5 25.01 -4.96 -22.58
CA TYR A 5 24.28 -4.91 -21.32
C TYR A 5 23.05 -5.82 -21.53
N PRO A 6 22.65 -6.65 -20.54
CA PRO A 6 22.23 -6.12 -19.25
C PRO A 6 22.44 -7.06 -18.05
N THR A 7 23.41 -6.75 -17.18
CA THR A 7 23.40 -7.23 -15.78
C THR A 7 22.37 -6.49 -14.92
N ASP A 8 21.84 -5.35 -15.39
CA ASP A 8 20.85 -4.54 -14.67
C ASP A 8 19.42 -5.10 -14.69
N TYR A 9 19.05 -5.93 -15.67
CA TYR A 9 17.67 -6.41 -15.77
C TYR A 9 17.29 -7.32 -14.59
N ASN A 10 18.24 -8.15 -14.15
CA ASN A 10 18.06 -9.02 -12.98
C ASN A 10 18.20 -8.28 -11.65
N HIS A 11 18.91 -7.14 -11.62
CA HIS A 11 18.97 -6.30 -10.44
C HIS A 11 17.68 -5.46 -10.27
N ALA A 12 17.10 -4.99 -11.38
CA ALA A 12 15.78 -4.37 -11.43
C ALA A 12 14.66 -5.37 -11.05
N LEU A 13 14.76 -6.63 -11.50
CA LEU A 13 13.83 -7.70 -11.12
C LEU A 13 13.95 -8.12 -9.64
N ARG A 14 15.12 -7.96 -8.99
CA ARG A 14 15.27 -8.14 -7.53
C ARG A 14 14.88 -6.90 -6.71
N LEU A 15 14.95 -5.70 -7.30
CA LEU A 15 14.33 -4.48 -6.75
C LEU A 15 12.79 -4.52 -6.87
N ASN A 16 12.24 -5.38 -7.73
CA ASN A 16 10.80 -5.58 -7.96
C ASN A 16 10.05 -6.24 -6.77
N ALA A 17 10.76 -6.93 -5.86
CA ALA A 17 10.16 -7.47 -4.63
C ALA A 17 10.02 -6.43 -3.50
N LYS A 18 10.58 -5.22 -3.67
CA LYS A 18 10.49 -4.11 -2.71
C LYS A 18 9.97 -2.82 -3.37
N SER A 19 9.03 -2.93 -4.32
CA SER A 19 8.29 -1.74 -4.77
C SER A 19 7.25 -1.33 -3.72
N SER A 20 6.90 -0.05 -3.65
CA SER A 20 5.81 0.44 -2.79
C SER A 20 4.50 -0.34 -3.03
N LYS A 21 4.22 -0.66 -4.29
CA LYS A 21 3.07 -1.48 -4.71
C LYS A 21 3.14 -2.90 -4.16
N THR A 22 4.31 -3.53 -4.13
CA THR A 22 4.49 -4.89 -3.58
C THR A 22 4.13 -4.92 -2.09
N TYR A 23 4.62 -3.94 -1.33
CA TYR A 23 4.27 -3.79 0.08
C TYR A 23 2.77 -3.49 0.28
N SER A 24 2.19 -2.60 -0.54
CA SER A 24 0.75 -2.29 -0.49
C SER A 24 -0.12 -3.53 -0.76
N ASN A 25 0.20 -4.29 -1.81
CA ASN A 25 -0.54 -5.50 -2.19
C ASN A 25 -0.42 -6.58 -1.12
N ARG A 26 0.76 -6.76 -0.52
CA ARG A 26 0.92 -7.69 0.59
C ARG A 26 0.18 -7.22 1.85
N GLY A 27 0.09 -5.91 2.06
CA GLY A 27 -0.78 -5.32 3.08
C GLY A 27 -2.25 -5.65 2.87
N ALA A 28 -2.74 -5.65 1.62
CA ALA A 28 -4.07 -6.12 1.27
C ALA A 28 -4.27 -7.60 1.62
N VAL A 29 -3.34 -8.47 1.21
CA VAL A 29 -3.39 -9.90 1.55
C VAL A 29 -3.42 -10.13 3.06
N TYR A 30 -2.64 -9.37 3.84
CA TYR A 30 -2.69 -9.47 5.30
C TYR A 30 -4.02 -9.00 5.91
N ASN A 31 -4.72 -8.05 5.29
CA ASN A 31 -6.09 -7.71 5.71
C ASN A 31 -7.04 -8.89 5.50
N ASP A 32 -6.96 -9.58 4.36
CA ASP A 32 -7.78 -10.75 4.05
C ASP A 32 -7.51 -11.90 5.03
N LEU A 33 -6.23 -12.08 5.42
CA LEU A 33 -5.80 -13.04 6.43
C LEU A 33 -6.09 -12.59 7.88
N LYS A 34 -6.68 -11.40 8.08
CA LYS A 34 -6.94 -10.78 9.38
C LYS A 34 -5.68 -10.50 10.23
N GLU A 35 -4.51 -10.48 9.59
CA GLU A 35 -3.22 -10.16 10.21
C GLU A 35 -2.96 -8.65 10.18
N TYR A 36 -3.87 -7.87 10.78
CA TYR A 36 -3.95 -6.41 10.60
C TYR A 36 -2.68 -5.65 10.98
N LEU A 37 -1.95 -6.07 12.02
CA LEU A 37 -0.68 -5.44 12.40
C LEU A 37 0.40 -5.61 11.32
N LYS A 38 0.42 -6.76 10.64
CA LYS A 38 1.34 -6.99 9.51
C LYS A 38 0.91 -6.15 8.31
N ALA A 39 -0.40 -6.05 8.06
CA ALA A 39 -0.95 -5.16 7.03
C ALA A 39 -0.49 -3.70 7.24
N ILE A 40 -0.61 -3.19 8.47
CA ILE A 40 -0.16 -1.83 8.82
C ILE A 40 1.33 -1.65 8.58
N ASN A 41 2.16 -2.61 9.02
CA ASN A 41 3.62 -2.52 8.86
C ASN A 41 4.03 -2.46 7.38
N ASP A 42 3.40 -3.25 6.53
CA ASP A 42 3.70 -3.24 5.11
C ASP A 42 3.14 -1.99 4.41
N CYS A 43 1.93 -1.55 4.75
CA CYS A 43 1.41 -0.30 4.22
C CYS A 43 2.28 0.90 4.63
N ASN A 44 2.85 0.90 5.84
CA ASN A 44 3.83 1.92 6.27
C ASN A 44 5.09 1.91 5.39
N LYS A 45 5.63 0.73 5.07
CA LYS A 45 6.76 0.62 4.15
C LYS A 45 6.41 1.12 2.75
N ALA A 46 5.21 0.78 2.26
CA ALA A 46 4.71 1.25 0.98
C ALA A 46 4.62 2.78 0.93
N ILE A 47 4.05 3.40 1.98
CA ILE A 47 3.92 4.85 2.12
C ILE A 47 5.29 5.54 2.24
N ASN A 48 6.24 4.94 2.96
CA ASN A 48 7.59 5.50 3.08
C ASN A 48 8.35 5.48 1.74
N LEU A 49 8.09 4.47 0.90
CA LEU A 49 8.68 4.36 -0.44
C LEU A 49 7.96 5.25 -1.46
N ASP A 50 6.65 5.37 -1.35
CA ASP A 50 5.81 6.22 -2.22
C ASP A 50 4.65 6.84 -1.42
N PRO A 51 4.81 8.08 -0.93
CA PRO A 51 3.78 8.80 -0.19
C PRO A 51 2.55 9.18 -1.02
N LYS A 52 2.56 8.94 -2.35
CA LYS A 52 1.44 9.22 -3.25
C LYS A 52 0.64 7.97 -3.60
N LEU A 53 1.04 6.80 -3.09
CA LEU A 53 0.34 5.54 -3.35
C LEU A 53 -0.96 5.47 -2.54
N SER A 54 -2.07 5.90 -3.12
CA SER A 54 -3.41 5.92 -2.49
C SER A 54 -3.80 4.57 -1.88
N GLY A 55 -3.55 3.46 -2.61
CA GLY A 55 -3.88 2.10 -2.16
C GLY A 55 -3.22 1.72 -0.84
N ALA A 56 -2.01 2.20 -0.57
CA ALA A 56 -1.33 1.90 0.70
C ALA A 56 -2.02 2.57 1.90
N TYR A 57 -2.51 3.80 1.72
CA TYR A 57 -3.34 4.45 2.74
C TYR A 57 -4.67 3.73 2.92
N PHE A 58 -5.36 3.37 1.83
CA PHE A 58 -6.61 2.64 1.89
C PHE A 58 -6.49 1.32 2.67
N HIS A 59 -5.51 0.48 2.34
CA HIS A 59 -5.30 -0.80 3.03
C HIS A 59 -4.86 -0.63 4.50
N ARG A 60 -4.10 0.43 4.82
CA ARG A 60 -3.78 0.76 6.22
C ARG A 60 -5.02 1.22 6.99
N GLY A 61 -5.87 2.01 6.35
CA GLY A 61 -7.15 2.44 6.91
C GLY A 61 -8.07 1.27 7.23
N LEU A 62 -8.19 0.31 6.30
CA LEU A 62 -8.92 -0.95 6.52
C LEU A 62 -8.39 -1.70 7.75
N ALA A 63 -7.08 -1.86 7.86
CA ALA A 63 -6.47 -2.54 9.00
C ALA A 63 -6.75 -1.82 10.33
N TYR A 64 -6.65 -0.48 10.36
CA TYR A 64 -6.99 0.31 11.54
C TYR A 64 -8.46 0.19 11.92
N ALA A 65 -9.38 0.21 10.96
CA ALA A 65 -10.81 0.04 11.22
C ALA A 65 -11.10 -1.33 11.87
N LYS A 66 -10.50 -2.40 11.34
CA LYS A 66 -10.64 -3.76 11.88
C LYS A 66 -10.03 -3.94 13.27
N LEU A 67 -9.05 -3.13 13.64
CA LEU A 67 -8.47 -3.07 14.98
C LEU A 67 -9.21 -2.11 15.94
N GLY A 68 -10.36 -1.54 15.53
CA GLY A 68 -11.13 -0.63 16.38
C GLY A 68 -10.51 0.76 16.52
N ASN A 69 -9.71 1.20 15.54
CA ASN A 69 -9.09 2.53 15.50
C ASN A 69 -9.73 3.43 14.41
N PRO A 70 -11.02 3.81 14.54
CA PRO A 70 -11.74 4.50 13.47
C PRO A 70 -11.16 5.86 13.12
N GLN A 71 -10.56 6.58 14.08
CA GLN A 71 -9.93 7.88 13.84
C GLN A 71 -8.74 7.78 12.88
N LYS A 72 -7.89 6.75 13.06
CA LYS A 72 -6.75 6.51 12.17
C LYS A 72 -7.22 6.01 10.80
N ALA A 73 -8.24 5.16 10.78
CA ALA A 73 -8.85 4.70 9.53
C ALA A 73 -9.40 5.87 8.70
N LEU A 74 -10.18 6.76 9.33
CA LEU A 74 -10.74 7.95 8.69
C LEU A 74 -9.65 8.86 8.10
N ALA A 75 -8.57 9.09 8.85
CA ALA A 75 -7.43 9.87 8.35
C ALA A 75 -6.80 9.25 7.10
N ASP A 76 -6.61 7.94 7.10
CA ASP A 76 -6.04 7.20 5.98
C ASP A 76 -6.99 7.16 4.76
N TYR A 77 -8.29 6.96 4.94
CA TYR A 77 -9.26 7.03 3.86
C TYR A 77 -9.33 8.41 3.24
N ASN A 78 -9.33 9.47 4.05
CA ASN A 78 -9.27 10.84 3.54
C ASN A 78 -7.99 11.09 2.74
N LYS A 79 -6.85 10.55 3.19
CA LYS A 79 -5.60 10.66 2.44
C LYS A 79 -5.65 9.89 1.12
N ALA A 80 -6.23 8.69 1.11
CA ALA A 80 -6.43 7.89 -0.10
C ALA A 80 -7.31 8.64 -1.12
N ILE A 81 -8.43 9.20 -0.68
CA ILE A 81 -9.35 10.02 -1.50
C ILE A 81 -8.64 11.26 -2.06
N ASN A 82 -7.87 11.97 -1.23
CA ASN A 82 -7.13 13.15 -1.69
C ASN A 82 -6.08 12.81 -2.77
N LEU A 83 -5.53 11.60 -2.76
CA LEU A 83 -4.56 11.12 -3.74
C LEU A 83 -5.23 10.51 -4.99
N ASN A 84 -6.37 9.84 -4.81
CA ASN A 84 -7.20 9.26 -5.87
C ASN A 84 -8.69 9.58 -5.61
N PRO A 85 -9.20 10.71 -6.12
CA PRO A 85 -10.57 11.15 -5.86
C PRO A 85 -11.66 10.26 -6.45
N TYR A 86 -11.30 9.29 -7.30
CA TYR A 86 -12.23 8.38 -7.98
C TYR A 86 -12.30 7.00 -7.31
N ASP A 87 -11.65 6.82 -6.16
CA ASP A 87 -11.66 5.57 -5.39
C ASP A 87 -12.99 5.38 -4.63
N ALA A 88 -13.96 4.74 -5.28
CA ALA A 88 -15.29 4.51 -4.73
C ALA A 88 -15.25 3.68 -3.42
N ASP A 89 -14.33 2.72 -3.31
CA ASP A 89 -14.19 1.90 -2.11
C ASP A 89 -13.70 2.75 -0.92
N ALA A 90 -12.79 3.70 -1.16
CA ALA A 90 -12.34 4.61 -0.11
C ALA A 90 -13.48 5.50 0.42
N TYR A 91 -14.43 5.93 -0.42
CA TYR A 91 -15.62 6.64 0.05
C TYR A 91 -16.55 5.73 0.84
N LEU A 92 -16.77 4.50 0.38
CA LEU A 92 -17.62 3.52 1.06
C LEU A 92 -17.11 3.18 2.46
N GLN A 93 -15.80 2.99 2.62
CA GLN A 93 -15.20 2.66 3.91
C GLN A 93 -15.09 3.86 4.86
N ARG A 94 -15.22 5.08 4.33
CA ARG A 94 -15.18 6.32 5.11
C ARG A 94 -16.53 6.65 5.77
N GLY A 95 -17.63 6.35 5.08
CA GLY A 95 -19.01 6.61 5.53
C GLY A 95 -19.50 5.55 6.49
#